data_AF-A0A2H0KPQ3-F1
#
_entry.id   AF-A0A2H0KPQ3-F1
#
_cell.length_a   1.000
_cell.length_b   1.000
_cell.length_c   1.000
_cell.angle_alpha   90.00
_cell.angle_beta   90.00
_cell.angle_gamma   90.00
#
_symmetry.space_group_name_H-M   'P 1'
#
loop_
_entity.id
_entity.type
_entity.pdbx_description
1 polymer ?
#
loop_
_entity_poly.entity_id
_entity_poly.type
_entity_poly.pdbx_seq_one_letter_code
_entity_poly.pdbx_strand_id
1 'polypeptide(L)' 'MFNGENLFGQVKSFWMPVALLLLFVLSAAITSLLVLGKPVILYLNDSKKEAFKLLIYTLVALFFILLIVFSVLLVK' A
#
# COMPACT_ATOMS: atom_id res chain seq x y z
N MET A 1 17.17 1.58 -11.33
CA MET A 1 16.32 1.74 -12.52
C MET A 1 16.80 0.73 -13.57
N PHE A 2 16.52 -0.56 -13.36
CA PHE A 2 16.89 -1.61 -14.32
C PHE A 2 15.63 -1.93 -15.13
N ASN A 3 15.65 -1.77 -16.47
CA ASN A 3 14.54 -2.03 -17.41
C ASN A 3 13.36 -1.05 -17.52
N GLY A 4 13.46 0.19 -17.01
CA GLY A 4 12.38 1.19 -17.18
C GLY A 4 12.03 1.48 -18.66
N GLU A 5 13.05 1.61 -19.52
CA GLU A 5 12.85 1.83 -20.96
C GLU A 5 12.24 0.62 -21.68
N ASN A 6 12.50 -0.61 -21.22
CA ASN A 6 11.91 -1.82 -21.80
C ASN A 6 10.44 -2.02 -21.38
N LEU A 7 10.08 -1.60 -20.17
CA LEU A 7 8.72 -1.72 -19.62
C LEU A 7 7.79 -0.60 -20.10
N PHE A 8 8.30 0.62 -20.27
CA PHE A 8 7.48 1.80 -20.55
C PHE A 8 7.83 2.49 -21.89
N GLY A 9 8.86 2.03 -22.60
CA GLY A 9 9.36 2.65 -23.83
C GLY A 9 10.18 3.92 -23.59
N GLN A 10 10.66 4.55 -24.67
CA GLN A 10 11.32 5.86 -24.59
C GLN A 10 10.28 6.95 -24.31
N VAL A 11 10.22 7.38 -23.05
CA VAL A 11 9.31 8.42 -22.62
C VAL A 11 9.89 9.79 -22.96
N LYS A 12 9.35 10.45 -24.00
CA LYS A 12 9.78 11.80 -24.43
C LYS A 12 9.21 12.93 -23.58
N SER A 13 8.18 12.66 -22.76
CA SER A 13 7.46 13.69 -21.99
C SER A 13 7.68 13.53 -20.49
N PHE A 14 8.20 14.57 -19.84
CA PHE A 14 8.40 14.66 -18.40
C PHE A 14 7.11 14.43 -17.59
N TRP A 15 5.94 14.73 -18.16
CA TRP A 15 4.66 14.63 -17.48
C TRP A 15 4.18 13.20 -17.25
N MET A 16 4.60 12.25 -18.09
CA MET A 16 4.18 10.84 -17.95
C MET A 16 4.64 10.21 -16.62
N PRO A 17 5.94 10.22 -16.23
CA PRO A 17 6.36 9.64 -14.96
C PRO A 17 5.76 10.36 -13.75
N VAL A 18 5.53 11.68 -13.85
CA VAL A 18 4.88 12.47 -12.80
C VAL A 18 3.44 12.02 -12.57
N ALA A 19 2.65 11.87 -13.65
CA ALA A 19 1.27 11.41 -13.56
C ALA A 19 1.18 9.98 -12.98
N LEU A 20 2.09 9.09 -13.38
CA LEU A 20 2.15 7.72 -12.87
C LEU A 20 2.52 7.68 -11.39
N LEU A 21 3.49 8.49 -10.96
CA LEU A 21 3.84 8.64 -9.54
C LEU A 21 2.67 9.21 -8.73
N LEU A 22 1.98 10.23 -9.24
CA LEU A 22 0.82 10.80 -8.57
C LEU A 22 -0.31 9.78 -8.43
N LEU A 23 -0.58 8.98 -9.46
CA LEU A 23 -1.59 7.93 -9.41
C LEU A 23 -1.21 6.85 -8.38
N PHE A 24 0.06 6.45 -8.34
CA PHE A 24 0.58 5.51 -7.34
C PHE A 24 0.45 6.05 -5.91
N VAL A 25 0.84 7.31 -5.69
CA VAL A 25 0.73 7.97 -4.38
C VAL A 25 -0.74 8.11 -3.96
N LEU A 26 -1.63 8.48 -4.89
CA LEU A 26 -3.07 8.56 -4.62
C LEU A 26 -3.64 7.21 -4.20
N SER A 27 -3.25 6.13 -4.89
CA SER A 27 -3.64 4.76 -4.49
C SER A 27 -3.15 4.43 -3.08
N ALA A 28 -1.86 4.66 -2.80
CA ALA A 28 -1.29 4.44 -1.48
C ALA A 28 -2.00 5.27 -0.39
N ALA A 29 -2.36 6.52 -0.69
CA ALA A 29 -3.10 7.39 0.21
C ALA A 29 -4.49 6.82 0.55
N ILE A 30 -5.25 6.40 -0.47
CA ILE A 30 -6.57 5.77 -0.28
C ILE A 30 -6.45 4.49 0.56
N THR A 31 -5.49 3.62 0.24
CA THR A 31 -5.25 2.40 1.02
C THR A 31 -4.85 2.71 2.46
N SER A 32 -3.99 3.70 2.67
CA SER A 32 -3.59 4.12 4.02
C SER A 32 -4.76 4.64 4.83
N LEU A 33 -5.71 5.35 4.20
CA LEU A 33 -6.92 5.84 4.86
C LEU A 33 -7.85 4.68 5.25
N LEU A 34 -7.98 3.66 4.40
CA LEU A 34 -8.78 2.47 4.70
C LEU A 34 -8.18 1.65 5.84
N VAL A 35 -6.85 1.55 5.90
CA VAL A 35 -6.14 0.77 6.94
C VAL A 35 -6.03 1.56 8.26
N LEU A 36 -5.69 2.85 8.20
CA LEU A 36 -5.36 3.67 9.37
C LEU A 36 -6.52 4.58 9.82
N GLY A 37 -7.54 4.80 9.00
CA GLY A 37 -8.65 5.71 9.33
C GLY A 37 -9.35 5.35 10.64
N LYS A 38 -9.76 4.08 10.80
CA LYS A 38 -10.41 3.61 12.03
C LYS A 38 -9.46 3.60 13.25
N PRO A 39 -8.21 3.09 13.17
CA PRO A 39 -7.23 3.24 14.24
C PRO A 39 -6.99 4.68 14.68
N VAL A 40 -6.89 5.62 13.74
CA VAL A 40 -6.67 7.05 14.04
C VAL A 40 -7.86 7.64 14.80
N ILE A 41 -9.09 7.37 14.36
CA ILE A 41 -10.29 7.82 15.08
C ILE A 41 -10.34 7.24 16.49
N LEU A 42 -10.02 5.95 16.66
CA LEU A 42 -9.97 5.31 17.98
C LEU A 42 -8.86 5.90 18.88
N TYR A 43 -7.73 6.29 18.30
CA TYR A 43 -6.64 6.94 19.03
C TYR A 43 -7.04 8.34 19.52
N LEU A 44 -7.76 9.10 18.70
CA LEU A 44 -8.28 10.42 19.06
C LEU A 44 -9.40 10.36 20.12
N ASN A 45 -10.15 9.25 20.18
CA ASN A 45 -11.17 8.99 21.19
C ASN A 45 -10.60 8.38 22.51
N ASP A 46 -9.30 8.53 22.77
CA ASP A 46 -8.57 7.96 23.92
C ASP A 46 -8.56 6.42 24.06
N SER A 47 -9.17 5.69 23.11
CA SER A 47 -9.13 4.21 23.03
C SER A 47 -7.81 3.69 22.44
N LYS A 48 -6.66 4.14 22.97
CA LYS A 48 -5.32 3.88 22.43
C LYS A 48 -5.00 2.38 22.35
N LYS A 49 -5.39 1.60 23.37
CA LYS A 49 -5.16 0.14 23.38
C LYS A 49 -5.90 -0.57 22.25
N GLU A 50 -7.13 -0.16 21.96
CA GLU A 50 -7.93 -0.74 20.88
C GLU A 50 -7.44 -0.30 19.51
N ALA A 51 -7.05 0.96 19.38
CA ALA A 51 -6.43 1.49 18.15
C ALA A 51 -5.19 0.68 17.75
N PHE A 52 -4.29 0.43 18.71
CA PHE A 52 -3.08 -0.38 18.47
C PHE A 52 -3.40 -1.84 18.15
N LYS A 53 -4.35 -2.46 18.88
CA LYS A 53 -4.79 -3.83 18.57
C LYS A 53 -5.31 -3.93 17.14
N LEU A 54 -6.20 -3.02 16.73
CA LEU A 54 -6.81 -3.05 15.42
C LEU A 54 -5.75 -2.87 14.32
N LEU A 55 -4.81 -1.93 14.49
CA LEU A 55 -3.71 -1.72 13.55
C LEU A 55 -2.83 -2.99 13.41
N ILE A 56 -2.43 -3.61 14.54
CA ILE A 56 -1.63 -4.84 14.53
C ILE A 56 -2.38 -5.97 13.85
N TYR A 57 -3.67 -6.18 14.14
CA TYR A 57 -4.46 -7.21 13.48
C TYR A 57 -4.54 -6.98 11.97
N THR A 58 -4.73 -5.74 11.51
CA THR A 58 -4.73 -5.41 10.09
C THR A 58 -3.37 -5.69 9.43
N LEU A 59 -2.26 -5.31 10.06
CA LEU A 59 -0.91 -5.60 9.54
C LEU A 59 -0.62 -7.09 9.46
N VAL A 60 -0.96 -7.84 10.52
CA VAL A 60 -0.77 -9.29 10.56
C VAL A 60 -1.61 -9.98 9.48
N ALA A 61 -2.87 -9.58 9.31
CA ALA A 61 -3.72 -10.12 8.26
C ALA A 61 -3.15 -9.84 6.85
N LEU A 62 -2.72 -8.60 6.58
CA LEU A 62 -2.08 -8.25 5.31
C LEU A 62 -0.79 -9.03 5.06
N PHE A 63 0.02 -9.24 6.10
CA PHE A 63 1.24 -10.04 6.02
C PHE A 63 0.94 -11.51 5.68
N PHE A 64 -0.07 -12.12 6.30
CA PHE A 64 -0.48 -13.49 5.96
C PHE A 64 -1.02 -13.60 4.54
N ILE A 65 -1.86 -12.66 4.10
CA ILE A 65 -2.34 -12.61 2.72
C ILE A 65 -1.15 -12.51 1.76
N LEU A 66 -0.17 -11.66 2.05
CA LEU A 66 1.04 -11.52 1.26
C LEU A 66 1.82 -12.85 1.16
N LEU A 67 2.03 -13.55 2.28
CA LEU A 67 2.70 -14.85 2.29
C LEU A 67 1.95 -15.90 1.46
N ILE A 68 0.63 -15.94 1.55
CA ILE A 68 -0.20 -16.88 0.77
C ILE A 68 -0.06 -16.58 -0.73
N VAL A 69 -0.21 -15.32 -1.13
CA VAL A 69 -0.10 -14.91 -2.54
C VAL A 69 1.29 -15.24 -3.10
N PHE A 70 2.36 -14.92 -2.37
CA PHE A 70 3.72 -15.26 -2.79
C PHE A 70 3.96 -16.76 -2.86
N SER A 71 3.45 -17.53 -1.89
CA SER A 71 3.59 -18.99 -1.92
C SER A 71 2.90 -19.60 -3.14
N VAL A 72 1.71 -19.13 -3.49
CA VAL A 72 0.99 -19.57 -4.69
C VAL A 72 1.75 -19.19 -5.97
N LEU A 73 2.36 -18.00 -6.01
CA LEU A 73 3.10 -17.52 -7.17
C LEU A 73 4.45 -18.23 -7.36
N LEU A 74 5.06 -18.75 -6.28
CA LEU A 74 6.34 -19.49 -6.34
C LEU A 74 6.18 -21.00 -6.59
N VAL A 75 5.06 -21.59 -6.19
CA VAL A 75 4.78 -23.03 -6.39
C VAL A 75 4.28 -23.32 -7.82
N LYS A 76 3.81 -22.29 -8.52
CA LYS A 76 3.32 -22.37 -9.90
C LYS A 76 4.39 -21.91 -10.88
#